data_AF-A0A2D6FLW7-F1
#
_entry.id   AF-A0A2D6FLW7-F1
#
_cell.length_a   1.000
_cell.length_b   1.000
_cell.length_c   1.000
_cell.angle_alpha   90.00
_cell.angle_beta   90.00
_cell.angle_gamma   90.00
#
_symmetry.space_group_name_H-M   'P 1'
#
loop_
_entity.id
_entity.type
_entity.pdbx_description
1 polymer ?
#
loop_
_entity_poly.entity_id
_entity_poly.type
_entity_poly.pdbx_seq_one_letter_code
_entity_poly.pdbx_strand_id
1 'polypeptide(L)'
;MSNHPEASQYEAYAEELEFHESNRLAPAGEKKVVLVDIDETICFYSGKRQYNLAEPSQENIEKINKLHDEGWHVVYWTARGGSEKSKREGLCYYDFTWKQLLSWGCRFDELSTGTKGKYMKPPYDLVIDDKAKRIEEL
;
A
#
# COMPACT_ATOMS: atom_id res chain seq x y z
N MET A 1 18.61 -22.62 -18.85
CA MET A 1 18.18 -21.35 -19.46
C MET A 1 19.44 -20.62 -19.88
N SER A 2 19.50 -20.07 -21.10
CA SER A 2 20.62 -19.22 -21.52
C SER A 2 20.51 -17.87 -20.80
N ASN A 3 21.62 -17.37 -20.25
CA ASN A 3 21.64 -16.02 -19.67
C ASN A 3 21.29 -14.97 -20.74
N HIS A 4 20.75 -13.84 -20.30
CA HIS A 4 20.57 -12.69 -21.17
C HIS A 4 21.92 -12.32 -21.82
N PRO A 5 21.99 -11.95 -23.12
CA PRO A 5 23.24 -11.66 -23.81
C PRO A 5 24.13 -10.59 -23.14
N GLU A 6 23.53 -9.75 -22.30
CA GLU A 6 24.21 -8.66 -21.58
C GLU A 6 24.47 -8.96 -20.10
N ALA A 7 24.20 -10.18 -19.61
CA ALA A 7 24.34 -10.53 -18.19
C ALA A 7 25.70 -10.13 -17.60
N SER A 8 26.77 -10.33 -18.37
CA SER A 8 28.14 -9.98 -17.96
C SER A 8 28.38 -8.49 -17.77
N GLN A 9 27.66 -7.61 -18.49
CA GLN A 9 27.77 -6.16 -18.31
C GLN A 9 27.15 -5.72 -16.99
N TYR A 10 26.08 -6.39 -16.55
CA TYR A 10 25.43 -6.11 -15.28
C TYR A 10 26.25 -6.62 -14.07
N GLU A 11 26.97 -7.73 -14.24
CA GLU A 11 27.92 -8.22 -13.24
C GLU A 11 29.05 -7.20 -13.00
N ALA A 12 29.66 -6.67 -14.07
CA ALA A 12 30.67 -5.64 -13.97
C ALA A 12 30.11 -4.35 -13.32
N TYR A 13 28.90 -3.94 -13.70
CA TYR A 13 28.25 -2.77 -13.10
C TYR A 13 27.98 -2.96 -11.59
N ALA A 14 27.63 -4.18 -11.16
CA ALA A 14 27.43 -4.45 -9.73
C ALA A 14 28.75 -4.30 -8.95
N GLU A 15 29.91 -4.68 -9.51
CA GLU A 15 31.21 -4.50 -8.84
C GLU A 15 31.59 -3.03 -8.63
N GLU A 16 31.02 -2.10 -9.39
CA GLU A 16 31.23 -0.65 -9.24
C GLU A 16 30.40 -0.02 -8.11
N LEU A 17 29.42 -0.74 -7.56
CA LEU A 17 28.50 -0.23 -6.55
C LEU A 17 28.92 -0.65 -5.13
N GLU A 18 28.77 0.27 -4.18
CA GLU A 18 28.86 -0.04 -2.75
C GLU A 18 27.47 -0.48 -2.23
N PHE A 19 27.38 -1.72 -1.78
CA PHE A 19 26.14 -2.29 -1.23
C PHE A 19 26.16 -2.32 0.29
N HIS A 20 24.97 -2.24 0.88
CA HIS A 20 24.74 -2.50 2.29
C HIS A 20 23.78 -3.68 2.47
N GLU A 21 23.82 -4.31 3.63
CA GLU A 21 22.85 -5.35 3.99
C GLU A 21 21.49 -4.72 4.33
N SER A 22 20.44 -5.14 3.63
CA SER A 22 19.08 -4.70 3.90
C SER A 22 18.38 -5.65 4.88
N ASN A 23 17.69 -5.10 5.89
CA ASN A 23 16.85 -5.90 6.77
C ASN A 23 15.60 -6.41 6.04
N ARG A 24 15.25 -7.68 6.27
CA ARG A 24 14.03 -8.28 5.71
C ARG A 24 12.74 -7.75 6.34
N LEU A 25 12.78 -7.48 7.64
CA LEU A 25 11.69 -6.95 8.46
C LEU A 25 12.26 -5.85 9.36
N ALA A 26 11.40 -5.03 9.95
CA ALA A 26 11.82 -4.06 10.95
C ALA A 26 12.57 -4.78 12.08
N PRO A 27 13.76 -4.28 12.49
CA PRO A 27 14.50 -4.82 13.62
C PRO A 27 13.70 -4.84 14.92
N ALA A 28 14.11 -5.69 15.86
CA ALA A 28 13.45 -5.77 17.16
C ALA A 28 13.50 -4.42 17.89
N GLY A 29 12.34 -3.90 18.29
CA GLY A 29 12.20 -2.60 18.95
C GLY A 29 12.00 -1.42 17.99
N GLU A 30 12.11 -1.63 16.68
CA GLU A 30 11.76 -0.62 15.68
C GLU A 30 10.28 -0.69 15.27
N LYS A 31 9.76 0.44 14.79
CA LYS A 31 8.36 0.58 14.37
C LYS A 31 8.15 -0.24 13.09
N LYS A 32 7.26 -1.23 13.14
CA LYS A 32 6.83 -2.00 11.96
C LYS A 32 5.94 -1.16 11.06
N VAL A 33 5.96 -1.41 9.75
CA VAL A 33 5.12 -0.71 8.77
C VAL A 33 4.15 -1.70 8.11
N VAL A 34 2.87 -1.33 8.05
CA VAL A 34 1.83 -2.07 7.32
C VAL A 34 1.25 -1.20 6.20
N LEU A 35 1.15 -1.79 5.01
CA LEU A 35 0.47 -1.21 3.84
C LEU A 35 -0.91 -1.85 3.72
N VAL A 36 -1.96 -1.03 3.63
CA VAL A 36 -3.35 -1.50 3.67
C VAL A 36 -4.12 -0.94 2.47
N ASP A 37 -4.67 -1.79 1.60
CA ASP A 37 -5.62 -1.33 0.57
C ASP A 37 -6.96 -0.93 1.23
N ILE A 38 -7.75 -0.15 0.51
CA ILE A 38 -9.02 0.37 0.99
C ILE A 38 -10.20 -0.43 0.40
N ASP A 39 -10.28 -0.50 -0.92
CA ASP A 39 -11.45 -1.04 -1.62
C ASP A 39 -11.42 -2.58 -1.60
N GLU A 40 -12.52 -3.20 -1.17
CA GLU A 40 -12.63 -4.66 -0.92
C GLU A 40 -11.73 -5.19 0.21
N THR A 41 -11.08 -4.29 0.96
CA THR A 41 -10.24 -4.64 2.11
C THR A 41 -10.83 -4.10 3.42
N ILE A 42 -10.96 -2.77 3.57
CA ILE A 42 -11.58 -2.15 4.75
C ILE A 42 -12.96 -1.54 4.47
N CYS A 43 -13.38 -1.53 3.20
CA CYS A 43 -14.71 -1.13 2.78
C CYS A 43 -15.17 -1.98 1.60
N PHE A 44 -16.48 -2.02 1.37
CA PHE A 44 -17.13 -2.81 0.33
C PHE A 44 -18.20 -1.99 -0.40
N TYR A 45 -18.74 -2.56 -1.48
CA TYR A 45 -19.81 -1.92 -2.26
C TYR A 45 -20.99 -2.88 -2.42
N SER A 46 -22.16 -2.50 -1.94
CA SER A 46 -23.40 -3.27 -2.15
C SER A 46 -23.98 -3.11 -3.56
N GLY A 47 -23.50 -2.10 -4.32
CA GLY A 47 -24.01 -1.78 -5.65
C GLY A 47 -22.95 -1.14 -6.55
N LYS A 48 -23.18 0.11 -6.96
CA LYS A 48 -22.23 0.80 -7.84
C LYS A 48 -20.90 1.03 -7.13
N ARG A 49 -19.81 0.63 -7.77
CA ARG A 49 -18.44 0.86 -7.31
C ARG A 49 -18.00 2.31 -7.54
N GLN A 50 -18.51 3.22 -6.71
CA GLN A 50 -18.16 4.64 -6.69
C GLN A 50 -17.71 5.03 -5.29
N TYR A 51 -16.54 5.68 -5.14
CA TYR A 51 -15.88 5.86 -3.83
C TYR A 51 -16.76 6.52 -2.74
N ASN A 52 -17.71 7.38 -3.13
CA ASN A 52 -18.65 8.01 -2.20
C ASN A 52 -19.76 7.08 -1.68
N LEU A 53 -19.93 5.91 -2.30
CA LEU A 53 -20.87 4.86 -1.94
C LEU A 53 -20.18 3.68 -1.25
N ALA A 54 -18.89 3.79 -0.94
CA ALA A 54 -18.16 2.76 -0.20
C ALA A 54 -18.76 2.63 1.21
N GLU A 55 -19.01 1.39 1.62
CA GLU A 55 -19.56 1.04 2.93
C GLU A 55 -18.43 0.49 3.81
N PRO A 56 -18.12 1.11 4.96
CA PRO A 56 -17.02 0.65 5.81
C PRO A 56 -17.31 -0.72 6.41
N SER A 57 -16.31 -1.59 6.44
CA SER A 57 -16.34 -2.79 7.27
C SER A 57 -15.73 -2.49 8.62
N GLN A 58 -16.58 -2.25 9.61
CA GLN A 58 -16.14 -1.93 10.97
C GLN A 58 -15.26 -3.04 11.56
N GLU A 59 -15.59 -4.30 11.28
CA GLU A 59 -14.78 -5.46 11.69
C GLU A 59 -13.34 -5.40 11.14
N ASN A 60 -13.18 -5.04 9.86
CA ASN A 60 -11.85 -4.95 9.25
C ASN A 60 -11.10 -3.71 9.71
N ILE A 61 -11.79 -2.58 9.87
CA ILE A 61 -11.21 -1.34 10.41
C ILE A 61 -10.68 -1.59 11.83
N GLU A 62 -11.40 -2.33 12.67
CA GLU A 62 -10.95 -2.68 14.03
C GLU A 62 -9.66 -3.52 14.02
N LYS A 63 -9.50 -4.45 13.06
CA LYS A 63 -8.24 -5.20 12.90
C LYS A 63 -7.07 -4.28 12.56
N ILE A 64 -7.28 -3.27 11.70
CA ILE A 64 -6.24 -2.29 11.36
C ILE A 64 -5.95 -1.35 12.53
N ASN A 65 -6.98 -0.85 13.21
CA ASN A 65 -6.84 -0.01 14.38
C ASN A 65 -6.07 -0.71 15.50
N LYS A 66 -6.26 -2.03 15.66
CA LYS A 66 -5.47 -2.83 16.60
C LYS A 66 -3.97 -2.81 16.26
N LEU A 67 -3.59 -2.91 14.98
CA LEU A 67 -2.18 -2.77 14.58
C LEU A 67 -1.64 -1.39 14.95
N HIS A 68 -2.39 -0.33 14.70
CA HIS A 68 -2.02 1.02 15.10
C HIS A 68 -1.84 1.14 16.62
N ASP A 69 -2.77 0.58 17.40
CA ASP A 69 -2.72 0.58 18.88
C ASP A 69 -1.55 -0.26 19.44
N GLU A 70 -1.10 -1.28 18.71
CA GLU A 70 0.11 -2.04 18.98
C GLU A 70 1.41 -1.30 18.55
N GLY A 71 1.28 -0.08 18.02
CA GLY A 71 2.39 0.80 17.66
C GLY A 71 2.89 0.65 16.22
N TRP A 72 2.17 -0.05 15.34
CA TRP A 72 2.54 -0.14 13.93
C TRP A 72 2.35 1.20 13.22
N HIS A 73 3.15 1.43 12.18
CA HIS A 73 2.97 2.53 11.23
C HIS A 73 2.01 2.09 10.14
N VAL A 74 0.80 2.62 10.17
CA VAL A 74 -0.28 2.22 9.26
C VAL A 74 -0.34 3.19 8.10
N VAL A 75 -0.09 2.67 6.90
CA VAL A 75 -0.19 3.40 5.64
C VAL A 75 -1.36 2.83 4.84
N TYR A 76 -2.41 3.61 4.64
CA TYR A 76 -3.41 3.27 3.64
C TYR A 76 -2.84 3.56 2.25
N TRP A 77 -2.72 2.51 1.44
CA TRP A 77 -2.13 2.57 0.11
C TRP A 77 -3.12 2.05 -0.92
N THR A 78 -3.71 2.96 -1.68
CA THR A 78 -4.79 2.63 -2.60
C THR A 78 -4.61 3.22 -3.98
N ALA A 79 -5.14 2.54 -5.00
CA ALA A 79 -5.14 3.02 -6.37
C ALA A 79 -6.28 4.01 -6.69
N ARG A 80 -7.07 4.47 -5.70
CA ARG A 80 -8.17 5.44 -5.94
C ARG A 80 -7.67 6.66 -6.71
N GLY A 81 -8.32 6.96 -7.84
CA GLY A 81 -7.90 8.04 -8.75
C GLY A 81 -6.71 7.72 -9.66
N GLY A 82 -6.07 6.56 -9.53
CA GLY A 82 -4.90 6.16 -10.31
C GLY A 82 -5.22 5.65 -11.72
N SER A 83 -6.49 5.54 -12.09
CA SER A 83 -6.88 5.12 -13.44
C SER A 83 -6.48 6.17 -14.49
N GLU A 84 -6.15 5.75 -15.71
CA GLU A 84 -5.82 6.68 -16.80
C GLU A 84 -6.96 7.66 -17.10
N LYS A 85 -8.21 7.22 -16.93
CA LYS A 85 -9.37 8.12 -17.02
C LYS A 85 -9.30 9.21 -15.95
N SER A 86 -9.14 8.83 -14.69
CA SER A 86 -9.05 9.78 -13.57
C SER A 86 -7.89 10.77 -13.73
N LYS A 87 -6.72 10.29 -14.18
CA LYS A 87 -5.55 11.15 -14.44
C LYS A 87 -5.83 12.15 -15.55
N ARG A 88 -6.39 11.71 -16.69
CA ARG A 88 -6.74 12.60 -17.82
C ARG A 88 -7.78 13.66 -17.43
N GLU A 89 -8.71 13.30 -16.56
CA GLU A 89 -9.76 14.20 -16.06
C GLU A 89 -9.27 15.08 -14.88
N GLY A 90 -8.01 14.94 -14.44
CA GLY A 90 -7.45 15.69 -13.33
C GLY A 90 -8.08 15.37 -11.97
N LEU A 91 -8.70 14.19 -11.83
CA LEU A 91 -9.44 13.80 -10.64
C LEU A 91 -8.51 13.33 -9.53
N CYS A 92 -8.51 14.07 -8.41
CA CYS A 92 -7.79 13.73 -7.19
C CYS A 92 -8.76 13.39 -6.06
N TYR A 93 -8.71 12.15 -5.56
CA TYR A 93 -9.60 11.66 -4.50
C TYR A 93 -8.93 11.63 -3.11
N TYR A 94 -7.76 12.25 -2.95
CA TYR A 94 -6.99 12.20 -1.71
C TYR A 94 -7.75 12.79 -0.53
N ASP A 95 -8.15 14.06 -0.62
CA ASP A 95 -8.77 14.76 0.52
C ASP A 95 -10.14 14.15 0.86
N PHE A 96 -10.86 13.66 -0.15
CA PHE A 96 -12.09 12.90 0.03
C PHE A 96 -11.83 11.60 0.81
N THR A 97 -10.86 10.80 0.36
CA THR A 97 -10.52 9.51 0.97
C THR A 97 -10.01 9.71 2.40
N TRP A 98 -9.18 10.74 2.64
CA TRP A 98 -8.70 11.07 3.99
C TRP A 98 -9.87 11.34 4.95
N LYS A 99 -10.79 12.22 4.56
CA LYS A 99 -11.97 12.55 5.38
C LYS A 99 -12.89 11.35 5.57
N GLN A 100 -13.01 10.51 4.55
CA GLN A 100 -13.80 9.29 4.61
C GLN A 100 -13.22 8.31 5.64
N LEU A 101 -11.91 8.02 5.60
CA LEU A 101 -11.22 7.18 6.58
C LEU A 101 -11.39 7.71 8.01
N LEU A 102 -11.22 9.03 8.21
CA LEU A 102 -11.47 9.65 9.51
C LEU A 102 -12.93 9.48 9.96
N SER A 103 -13.90 9.66 9.05
CA SER A 103 -15.33 9.51 9.37
C SER A 103 -15.72 8.08 9.73
N TRP A 104 -14.95 7.09 9.25
CA TRP A 104 -15.12 5.68 9.59
C TRP A 104 -14.37 5.26 10.86
N GLY A 105 -13.64 6.18 11.51
CA GLY A 105 -12.89 5.89 12.73
C GLY A 105 -11.58 5.13 12.50
N CYS A 106 -11.01 5.17 11.28
CA CYS A 106 -9.70 4.59 11.02
C CYS A 106 -8.60 5.37 11.76
N ARG A 107 -7.67 4.65 12.38
CA ARG A 107 -6.43 5.17 12.99
C ARG A 107 -5.27 4.82 12.08
N PHE A 108 -4.59 5.83 11.55
CA PHE A 108 -3.53 5.65 10.57
C PHE A 108 -2.56 6.83 10.57
N ASP A 109 -1.33 6.59 10.09
CA ASP A 109 -0.27 7.59 10.03
C ASP A 109 -0.24 8.27 8.65
N GLU A 110 -0.47 7.52 7.57
CA GLU A 110 -0.34 8.03 6.19
C GLU A 110 -1.41 7.51 5.24
N LEU A 111 -1.71 8.32 4.22
CA LEU A 111 -2.51 7.95 3.05
C LEU A 111 -1.70 8.20 1.79
N SER A 112 -1.72 7.26 0.86
CA SER A 112 -1.32 7.47 -0.51
C SER A 112 -2.36 6.89 -1.46
N THR A 113 -2.90 7.75 -2.33
CA THR A 113 -3.86 7.38 -3.37
C THR A 113 -3.17 7.19 -4.71
N GLY A 114 -3.92 6.93 -5.79
CA GLY A 114 -3.35 6.83 -7.14
C GLY A 114 -2.94 8.17 -7.77
N THR A 115 -3.21 9.31 -7.12
CA THR A 115 -2.88 10.67 -7.62
C THR A 115 -2.16 11.61 -6.67
N LYS A 116 -2.20 11.39 -5.35
CA LYS A 116 -1.40 12.13 -4.36
C LYS A 116 -0.93 11.21 -3.23
N GLY A 117 0.23 11.52 -2.63
CA GLY A 117 0.80 10.76 -1.52
C GLY A 117 2.27 10.39 -1.74
N LYS A 118 2.79 9.46 -0.93
CA LYS A 118 4.13 8.91 -1.08
C LYS A 118 4.07 7.60 -1.87
N TYR A 119 4.55 7.64 -3.11
CA TYR A 119 4.57 6.49 -4.02
C TYR A 119 5.80 5.62 -3.92
N MET A 120 6.87 6.16 -3.32
CA MET A 120 8.07 5.37 -3.06
C MET A 120 7.68 4.23 -2.15
N LYS A 121 7.81 3.00 -2.63
CA LYS A 121 7.50 1.81 -1.86
C LYS A 121 8.40 1.80 -0.61
N PRO A 122 7.84 2.01 0.59
CA PRO A 122 8.67 2.04 1.78
C PRO A 122 9.11 0.61 2.13
N PRO A 123 10.16 0.44 2.95
CA PRO A 123 10.35 -0.79 3.70
C PRO A 123 9.07 -1.08 4.50
N TYR A 124 8.56 -2.30 4.41
CA TYR A 124 7.32 -2.71 5.06
C TYR A 124 7.38 -4.16 5.52
N ASP A 125 6.65 -4.44 6.59
CA ASP A 125 6.60 -5.76 7.23
C ASP A 125 5.39 -6.57 6.76
N LEU A 126 4.31 -5.88 6.39
CA LEU A 126 3.04 -6.50 6.04
C LEU A 126 2.30 -5.68 4.97
N VAL A 127 1.70 -6.39 4.02
CA VAL A 127 0.71 -5.83 3.09
C VAL A 127 -0.61 -6.57 3.27
N ILE A 128 -1.71 -5.82 3.37
CA ILE A 128 -3.08 -6.32 3.48
C ILE A 128 -3.86 -5.76 2.30
N ASP A 129 -4.19 -6.62 1.34
CA ASP A 129 -4.78 -6.23 0.06
C ASP A 129 -5.57 -7.43 -0.48
N ASP A 130 -6.81 -7.20 -0.93
CA ASP A 130 -7.69 -8.23 -1.49
C ASP A 130 -7.13 -8.85 -2.79
N LYS A 131 -6.19 -8.16 -3.45
CA LYS A 131 -5.56 -8.57 -4.71
C LYS A 131 -4.13 -9.08 -4.52
N ALA A 132 -3.63 -9.18 -3.29
CA ALA A 132 -2.32 -9.76 -3.04
C ALA A 132 -2.34 -11.28 -3.22
N LYS A 133 -1.26 -11.82 -3.80
CA LYS A 133 -1.03 -13.25 -3.95
C LYS A 133 0.45 -13.55 -3.77
N ARG A 134 0.79 -14.60 -3.01
CA ARG A 134 2.18 -15.06 -2.90
C ARG A 134 2.58 -15.81 -4.17
N ILE A 135 3.87 -15.82 -4.48
CA ILE A 135 4.36 -16.46 -5.70
C ILE A 135 4.06 -17.96 -5.72
N GLU A 136 4.04 -18.61 -4.56
CA GLU A 136 3.73 -20.03 -4.39
C GLU A 136 2.26 -20.38 -4.61
N GLU A 137 1.38 -19.39 -4.73
CA GLU A 137 -0.06 -19.61 -4.93
C GLU A 137 -0.44 -19.59 -6.41
N LEU A 138 0.46 -19.18 -7.31
CA LEU A 138 0.26 -19.21 -8.77
C LEU A 138 0.39 -20.64 -9.32
#